data_AF-A0A1I6HTN5-F1
#
_entry.id   AF-A0A1I6HTN5-F1
#
_cell.length_a   1.000
_cell.length_b   1.000
_cell.length_c   1.000
_cell.angle_alpha   90.00
_cell.angle_beta   90.00
_cell.angle_gamma   90.00
#
_symmetry.space_group_name_H-M   'P 1'
#
loop_
_entity.id
_entity.type
_entity.pdbx_description
1 polymer ?
#
loop_
_entity_poly.entity_id
_entity_poly.type
_entity_poly.pdbx_seq_one_letter_code
_entity_poly.pdbx_strand_id
1 'polypeptide(L)'
;MTGTTPQQVPTRCWHGLDDGRIQCDLCPRHGKLKEGQQGLCFVRARHDDQVVLTTWGRSSGFCIDPVETKPLNNFLPGVIEAQPGRWGRKRRPIAIRAA
;
A
#
# COMPACT_ATOMS: atom_id res chain seq x y z
N MET A 1 -11.49 18.05 -13.10
CA MET A 1 -10.88 17.12 -12.13
C MET A 1 -11.88 16.01 -11.87
N THR A 2 -11.82 14.95 -12.67
CA THR A 2 -12.79 13.84 -12.65
C THR A 2 -12.54 13.01 -11.39
N GLY A 3 -13.40 13.17 -10.38
CA GLY A 3 -13.35 12.39 -9.15
C GLY A 3 -13.58 10.92 -9.47
N THR A 4 -12.52 10.12 -9.44
CA THR A 4 -12.64 8.67 -9.54
C THR A 4 -13.28 8.17 -8.26
N THR A 5 -14.52 7.72 -8.33
CA THR A 5 -15.20 7.02 -7.23
C THR A 5 -14.25 5.95 -6.68
N PRO A 6 -13.97 5.89 -5.37
CA PRO A 6 -13.15 4.81 -4.83
C PRO A 6 -13.79 3.48 -5.22
N GLN A 7 -13.06 2.64 -5.96
CA GLN A 7 -13.50 1.29 -6.26
C GLN A 7 -13.58 0.53 -4.93
N GLN A 8 -14.80 0.29 -4.47
CA GLN A 8 -15.08 -0.57 -3.33
C GLN A 8 -15.10 -2.00 -3.83
N VAL A 9 -14.14 -2.80 -3.38
CA VAL A 9 -14.03 -4.20 -3.79
C VAL A 9 -14.42 -5.11 -2.63
N PRO A 10 -15.39 -6.02 -2.82
CA PRO A 10 -15.86 -6.90 -1.75
C PRO A 10 -14.74 -7.84 -1.28
N THR A 11 -14.72 -8.09 0.03
CA THR A 11 -13.76 -9.01 0.66
C THR A 11 -14.47 -10.22 1.27
N ARG A 12 -13.72 -11.25 1.66
CA ARG A 12 -14.27 -12.53 2.12
C ARG A 12 -14.02 -12.87 3.59
N CYS A 13 -13.03 -12.25 4.24
CA CYS A 13 -12.57 -12.64 5.57
C CYS A 13 -13.24 -11.81 6.67
N TRP A 14 -14.55 -12.00 6.85
CA TRP A 14 -15.36 -11.33 7.85
C TRP A 14 -16.62 -12.13 8.16
N HIS A 15 -17.25 -11.86 9.31
CA HIS A 15 -18.55 -12.41 9.67
C HIS A 15 -19.41 -11.37 10.40
N GLY A 16 -20.72 -11.56 10.33
CA GLY A 16 -21.68 -10.76 11.10
C GLY A 16 -21.65 -11.15 12.57
N LEU A 17 -21.92 -10.17 13.44
CA LEU A 17 -22.12 -10.34 14.87
C LEU A 17 -23.60 -10.15 15.22
N ASP A 18 -24.02 -10.74 16.34
CA ASP A 18 -25.41 -10.67 16.81
C ASP A 18 -25.86 -9.23 17.14
N ASP A 19 -24.92 -8.32 17.40
CA ASP A 19 -25.17 -6.90 17.64
C ASP A 19 -25.38 -6.07 16.36
N GLY A 20 -25.45 -6.74 15.20
CA GLY A 20 -25.61 -6.12 13.89
C GLY A 20 -24.32 -5.51 13.34
N ARG A 21 -23.17 -5.69 14.00
CA ARG A 21 -21.85 -5.29 13.47
C ARG A 21 -21.25 -6.36 12.59
N ILE A 22 -20.22 -5.99 11.85
CA ILE A 22 -19.40 -6.95 11.11
C ILE A 22 -18.01 -6.97 11.72
N GLN A 23 -17.49 -8.16 12.01
CA GLN A 23 -16.12 -8.36 12.45
C GLN A 23 -15.25 -8.73 11.25
N CYS A 24 -14.14 -8.01 11.08
CA CYS A 24 -13.10 -8.35 10.11
C CYS A 24 -12.03 -9.23 10.77
N ASP A 25 -11.82 -10.43 10.25
CA ASP A 25 -10.92 -11.44 10.84
C ASP A 25 -9.54 -11.47 10.21
N LEU A 26 -9.26 -10.55 9.28
CA LEU A 26 -7.98 -10.57 8.56
C LEU A 26 -6.79 -10.10 9.40
N CYS A 27 -7.02 -9.21 10.36
CA CYS A 27 -5.96 -8.67 11.20
C CYS A 27 -6.20 -9.06 12.67
N PRO A 28 -5.15 -9.17 13.49
CA PRO A 28 -5.26 -9.64 14.88
C PRO A 28 -6.09 -8.71 15.78
N ARG A 29 -6.51 -7.55 15.28
CA ARG A 29 -7.36 -6.60 16.01
C ARG A 29 -8.84 -6.97 15.98
N HIS A 30 -9.27 -7.88 15.08
CA HIS A 30 -10.67 -8.31 14.96
C HIS A 30 -11.64 -7.12 14.97
N GLY A 31 -11.40 -6.16 14.06
CA GLY A 31 -12.11 -4.88 14.08
C GLY A 31 -13.61 -5.06 13.83
N LYS A 32 -14.44 -4.53 14.75
CA LYS A 32 -15.91 -4.58 14.68
C LYS A 32 -16.44 -3.28 14.10
N LEU A 33 -17.05 -3.35 12.92
CA LEU A 33 -17.45 -2.20 12.11
C LEU A 33 -18.98 -2.03 12.10
N LYS A 34 -19.41 -0.79 12.38
CA LYS A 34 -20.76 -0.31 12.10
C LYS A 34 -20.92 0.01 10.61
N GLU A 35 -22.15 0.08 10.11
CA GLU A 35 -22.40 0.47 8.73
C GLU A 35 -21.80 1.85 8.42
N GLY A 36 -21.14 1.99 7.27
CA GLY A 36 -20.41 3.20 6.88
C GLY A 36 -19.12 3.48 7.68
N GLN A 37 -18.72 2.61 8.63
CA GLN A 37 -17.51 2.81 9.42
C GLN A 37 -16.27 2.33 8.68
N GLN A 38 -15.23 3.16 8.68
CA GLN A 38 -13.88 2.77 8.26
C GLN A 38 -13.13 2.08 9.39
N GLY A 39 -12.42 1.00 9.07
CA GLY A 39 -11.58 0.29 10.02
C GLY A 39 -10.30 1.06 10.34
N LEU A 40 -9.68 0.73 11.48
CA LEU A 40 -8.42 1.35 11.94
C LEU A 40 -7.25 1.16 10.95
N CYS A 41 -7.34 0.19 10.05
CA CYS A 41 -6.35 -0.01 8.99
C CYS A 41 -6.47 1.00 7.84
N PHE A 42 -7.53 1.82 7.82
CA PHE A 42 -7.87 2.81 6.78
C PHE A 42 -8.09 2.28 5.35
N VAL A 43 -7.79 1.01 5.09
CA VAL A 43 -7.94 0.38 3.77
C VAL A 43 -9.22 -0.46 3.63
N ARG A 44 -9.89 -0.75 4.74
CA ARG A 44 -11.16 -1.50 4.77
C ARG A 44 -12.24 -0.71 5.48
N ALA A 45 -13.46 -0.81 4.96
CA ALA A 45 -14.65 -0.22 5.54
C ALA A 45 -15.82 -1.20 5.46
N ARG A 46 -16.88 -0.96 6.23
CA ARG A 46 -18.15 -1.63 6.03
C ARG A 46 -19.06 -0.78 5.13
N HIS A 47 -19.53 -1.39 4.05
CA HIS A 47 -20.52 -0.84 3.13
C HIS A 47 -21.46 -1.95 2.67
N ASP A 48 -22.76 -1.65 2.63
CA ASP A 48 -23.82 -2.55 2.15
C ASP A 48 -23.76 -3.92 2.82
N ASP A 49 -23.58 -3.93 4.15
CA ASP A 49 -23.44 -5.15 4.97
C ASP A 49 -22.28 -6.07 4.57
N GLN A 50 -21.21 -5.49 4.00
CA GLN A 50 -20.00 -6.21 3.65
C GLN A 50 -18.74 -5.44 4.05
N VAL A 51 -17.65 -6.17 4.30
CA VAL A 51 -16.33 -5.53 4.38
C VAL A 51 -15.79 -5.35 2.96
N VAL A 52 -15.49 -4.10 2.60
CA VAL A 52 -14.94 -3.72 1.30
C VAL A 52 -13.53 -3.14 1.44
N LEU A 53 -12.70 -3.31 0.41
CA LEU A 53 -11.45 -2.57 0.24
C LEU A 53 -11.74 -1.21 -0.40
N THR A 54 -11.29 -0.13 0.24
CA THR A 54 -11.49 1.25 -0.24
C THR A 54 -10.31 1.76 -1.06
N THR A 55 -9.22 0.99 -1.12
CA THR A 55 -7.96 1.35 -1.78
C THR A 55 -7.56 0.39 -2.89
N TRP A 56 -8.47 -0.48 -3.34
CA TRP A 56 -8.16 -1.39 -4.43
C TRP A 56 -7.80 -0.62 -5.70
N GLY A 57 -6.73 -1.03 -6.38
CA GLY A 57 -6.20 -0.35 -7.56
C GLY A 57 -5.54 1.01 -7.28
N ARG A 58 -5.45 1.46 -6.03
CA ARG A 58 -4.68 2.66 -5.67
C ARG A 58 -3.24 2.28 -5.36
N SER A 59 -2.30 2.95 -6.01
CA SER A 59 -0.88 2.78 -5.69
C SER A 59 -0.61 3.20 -4.25
N SER A 60 0.03 2.32 -3.47
CA SER A 60 0.43 2.60 -2.08
C SER A 60 1.61 3.57 -1.99
N GLY A 61 2.26 3.86 -3.12
CA GLY A 61 3.44 4.69 -3.23
C GLY A 61 4.22 4.33 -4.49
N PHE A 62 4.73 5.34 -5.19
CA PHE A 62 5.64 5.15 -6.31
C PHE A 62 7.04 5.54 -5.84
N CYS A 63 7.87 4.55 -5.52
CA CYS A 63 9.26 4.78 -5.15
C CYS A 63 10.14 4.58 -6.37
N ILE A 64 10.79 5.66 -6.81
CA ILE A 64 11.88 5.59 -7.80
C ILE A 64 13.15 5.29 -7.02
N ASP A 65 13.37 4.01 -6.73
CA ASP A 65 14.61 3.55 -6.14
C ASP A 65 15.58 3.10 -7.24
N PRO A 66 16.89 3.36 -7.10
CA PRO A 66 17.86 2.66 -7.93
C PRO A 66 17.70 1.15 -7.71
N VAL A 67 17.86 0.35 -8.77
CA VAL A 67 17.71 -1.12 -8.76
C VAL A 67 18.46 -1.78 -7.58
N GLU A 68 19.57 -1.16 -7.20
CA GLU A 68 20.50 -1.56 -6.16
C GLU A 68 19.96 -1.42 -4.71
N THR A 69 18.88 -0.65 -4.47
CA THR A 69 18.24 -0.56 -3.13
C THR A 69 17.41 -1.81 -2.81
N LYS A 70 16.98 -2.56 -3.84
CA LYS A 70 16.30 -3.85 -3.69
C LYS A 70 17.37 -4.95 -3.75
N PRO A 71 17.32 -6.01 -2.92
CA PRO A 71 18.42 -6.97 -2.77
C PRO A 71 18.46 -7.94 -3.96
N LEU A 72 18.65 -7.41 -5.16
CA LEU A 72 19.02 -8.14 -6.36
C LEU A 72 20.51 -7.89 -6.52
N ASN A 73 21.30 -8.76 -5.88
CA ASN A 73 22.75 -8.75 -6.00
C ASN A 73 23.15 -8.85 -7.49
N ASN A 74 23.71 -7.76 -8.03
CA ASN A 74 24.40 -7.72 -9.32
C ASN A 74 23.60 -8.05 -10.59
N PHE A 75 22.38 -7.52 -10.80
CA PHE A 75 21.76 -7.64 -12.13
C PHE A 75 22.32 -6.61 -13.13
N LEU A 76 22.33 -5.31 -12.80
CA LEU A 76 22.90 -4.24 -13.64
C LEU A 76 23.22 -2.97 -12.80
N PRO A 77 24.47 -2.77 -12.31
CA PRO A 77 24.82 -1.57 -11.56
C PRO A 77 24.70 -0.29 -12.41
N GLY A 78 24.05 0.75 -11.88
CA GLY A 78 23.93 2.07 -12.50
C GLY A 78 22.69 2.33 -13.38
N VAL A 79 21.80 1.35 -13.55
CA VAL A 79 20.54 1.55 -14.29
C VAL A 79 19.44 2.06 -13.36
N ILE A 80 18.86 3.19 -13.73
CA ILE A 80 17.66 3.77 -13.10
C ILE A 80 16.52 3.58 -14.09
N GLU A 81 15.35 3.12 -13.64
CA GLU A 81 14.18 2.86 -14.51
C GLU A 81 13.70 4.11 -15.27
N ALA A 82 14.04 5.30 -14.79
CA ALA A 82 13.71 6.59 -15.40
C ALA A 82 14.96 7.44 -15.68
N GLN A 83 14.93 8.21 -16.77
CA GLN A 83 16.07 9.01 -17.25
C GLN A 83 16.64 9.97 -16.17
N PRO A 84 17.96 9.94 -15.88
CA PRO A 84 18.57 10.85 -14.91
C PRO A 84 18.93 12.21 -15.53
N GLY A 85 18.74 13.31 -14.78
CA GLY A 85 19.18 14.63 -15.25
C GLY A 85 19.14 15.84 -14.31
N ARG A 86 18.60 15.74 -13.07
CA ARG A 86 18.52 16.94 -12.19
C ARG A 86 18.68 16.71 -10.68
N TRP A 87 19.18 15.55 -10.28
CA TRP A 87 19.31 15.20 -8.87
C TRP A 87 20.55 15.89 -8.27
N GLY A 88 20.33 17.07 -7.68
CA GLY A 88 21.35 18.03 -7.25
C GLY A 88 22.45 17.51 -6.31
N ARG A 89 23.42 18.41 -6.03
CA ARG A 89 24.75 18.23 -5.38
C ARG A 89 24.88 17.37 -4.10
N LYS A 90 23.81 16.79 -3.55
CA LYS A 90 23.84 16.11 -2.24
C LYS A 90 24.25 14.63 -2.27
N ARG A 91 24.58 14.05 -3.43
CA ARG A 91 25.07 12.66 -3.52
C ARG A 91 26.43 12.63 -4.21
N ARG A 92 27.50 12.74 -3.42
CA ARG A 92 28.87 12.46 -3.89
C ARG A 92 29.18 10.98 -3.60
N PRO A 93 29.66 10.20 -4.57
CA PRO A 93 30.11 8.84 -4.30
C PRO A 93 31.32 8.88 -3.36
N ILE A 94 31.32 8.03 -2.33
CA ILE A 94 32.50 7.74 -1.50
C ILE A 94 33.11 6.45 -2.03
N ALA A 95 34.39 6.50 -2.38
CA ALA A 95 35.13 5.32 -2.79
C ALA A 95 35.43 4.47 -1.55
N ILE A 96 34.79 3.32 -1.44
CA ILE A 96 35.14 2.31 -0.45
C ILE A 96 36.26 1.48 -1.07
N ARG A 97 37.49 1.59 -0.53
CA ARG A 97 38.59 0.70 -0.92
C ARG A 97 38.34 -0.67 -0.29
N ALA A 98 38.27 -1.69 -1.12
CA ALA A 98 38.28 -3.08 -0.67
C ALA A 98 39.65 -3.40 -0.04
N ALA A 99 39.63 -4.17 1.05
CA ALA A 99 40.82 -4.77 1.67
C ALA A 99 41.31 -5.95 0.84
#